data_AF-A0A968NXB5-F1
#
_entry.id   AF-A0A968NXB5-F1
#
_cell.length_a   1.000
_cell.length_b   1.000
_cell.length_c   1.000
_cell.angle_alpha   90.00
_cell.angle_beta   90.00
_cell.angle_gamma   90.00
#
_symmetry.space_group_name_H-M   'P 1'
#
loop_
_entity.id
_entity.type
_entity.pdbx_description
1 polymer ?
#
loop_
_entity_poly.entity_id
_entity_poly.type
_entity_poly.pdbx_seq_one_letter_code
_entity_poly.pdbx_strand_id
1 'polypeptide(L)'
;MSITIDSARNIFPNTLSADVVPATIARFKQLSAEDQLAWTWFAYLEMGKTITVAAPGAASMQFAEGTLQQIRQMSFQEQSQAMIDLANNADTPVCRAYAIWSPNIKLGFWYQLGQWMDQGVVAPIPAGYQLSANAMAVLDAVKSLDPGQQITVLRNAVLDMGYDTAKLGEYTRISEPMGAPKAASQRSNVTIQGIDNPTVLEYMNNLNANDFEALIKLFVPDGALQPPFQRPVVGKENIFRFFQEECQNLNLLPERGVAEPADDGYTQVKVTGKVQTPWFGASVGMNMAWRFLITPDGKIFFVAIDLLASPKELLNLVR
;
A
#
# COMPACT_ATOMS: atom_id res chain seq x y z
N MET A 1 12.45 -15.64 -27.22
CA MET A 1 12.72 -16.19 -25.86
C MET A 1 11.36 -16.38 -25.22
N SER A 2 11.10 -17.51 -24.56
CA SER A 2 9.79 -17.71 -23.91
C SER A 2 9.54 -16.64 -22.85
N ILE A 3 8.43 -15.92 -22.97
CA ILE A 3 8.02 -14.92 -21.99
C ILE A 3 7.73 -15.59 -20.64
N THR A 4 8.39 -15.11 -19.59
CA THR A 4 8.19 -15.50 -18.18
C THR A 4 7.82 -14.29 -17.33
N ILE A 5 7.27 -14.50 -16.14
CA ILE A 5 7.02 -13.42 -15.17
C ILE A 5 8.31 -12.63 -14.88
N ASP A 6 9.45 -13.29 -14.69
CA ASP A 6 10.72 -12.60 -14.44
C ASP A 6 11.19 -11.74 -15.62
N SER A 7 11.02 -12.22 -16.85
CA SER A 7 11.31 -11.39 -18.03
C SER A 7 10.35 -10.21 -18.15
N ALA A 8 9.06 -10.41 -17.82
CA ALA A 8 8.02 -9.39 -17.89
C ALA A 8 8.24 -8.27 -16.86
N ARG A 9 8.91 -8.53 -15.73
CA ARG A 9 9.29 -7.50 -14.75
C ARG A 9 10.20 -6.42 -15.34
N ASN A 10 10.94 -6.73 -16.41
CA ASN A 10 11.91 -5.83 -17.03
C ASN A 10 11.35 -5.01 -18.21
N ILE A 11 10.05 -5.06 -18.49
CA ILE A 11 9.43 -4.17 -19.50
C ILE A 11 9.54 -2.71 -19.05
N PHE A 12 9.73 -1.78 -20.00
CA PHE A 12 9.97 -0.35 -19.72
C PHE A 12 11.02 -0.09 -18.61
N PRO A 13 12.27 -0.55 -18.78
CA PRO A 13 13.30 -0.52 -17.73
C PRO A 13 13.73 0.91 -17.32
N ASN A 14 13.48 1.91 -18.17
CA ASN A 14 13.75 3.33 -17.86
C ASN A 14 12.73 3.97 -16.91
N THR A 15 11.73 3.22 -16.46
CA THR A 15 10.75 3.72 -15.48
C THR A 15 11.44 3.87 -14.13
N LEU A 16 11.66 5.11 -13.69
CA LEU A 16 12.34 5.37 -12.43
C LEU A 16 11.37 5.31 -11.24
N SER A 17 11.43 4.19 -10.51
CA SER A 17 10.68 3.97 -9.29
C SER A 17 11.24 4.76 -8.10
N ALA A 18 10.40 5.07 -7.12
CA ALA A 18 10.77 5.76 -5.89
C ALA A 18 11.52 4.84 -4.91
N ASP A 19 12.69 4.35 -5.30
CA ASP A 19 13.51 3.41 -4.51
C ASP A 19 13.98 4.00 -3.16
N VAL A 20 13.85 5.32 -2.99
CA VAL A 20 14.02 5.99 -1.70
C VAL A 20 13.04 5.45 -0.63
N VAL A 21 11.86 4.97 -1.02
CA VAL A 21 10.89 4.37 -0.09
C VAL A 21 11.44 3.09 0.55
N PRO A 22 11.77 2.01 -0.20
CA PRO A 22 12.35 0.82 0.40
C PRO A 22 13.70 1.09 1.07
N ALA A 23 14.52 2.02 0.57
CA ALA A 23 15.77 2.40 1.24
C ALA A 23 15.54 3.05 2.62
N THR A 24 14.52 3.91 2.74
CA THR A 24 14.15 4.54 4.01
C THR A 24 13.58 3.51 4.98
N ILE A 25 12.74 2.59 4.51
CA ILE A 25 12.23 1.47 5.32
C ILE A 25 13.36 0.57 5.81
N ALA A 26 14.34 0.26 4.97
CA ALA A 26 15.49 -0.54 5.38
C ALA A 26 16.27 0.13 6.52
N ARG A 27 16.44 1.46 6.48
CA ARG A 27 17.07 2.23 7.57
C ARG A 27 16.20 2.28 8.83
N PHE A 28 14.89 2.46 8.67
CA PHE A 28 13.92 2.43 9.77
C PHE A 28 13.97 1.11 10.54
N LYS A 29 14.06 -0.03 9.84
CA LYS A 29 14.15 -1.37 10.46
C LYS A 29 15.42 -1.61 11.28
N GLN A 30 16.45 -0.78 11.14
CA GLN A 30 17.68 -0.87 11.95
C GLN A 30 17.57 -0.10 13.28
N LEU A 31 16.49 0.66 13.48
CA LEU A 31 16.26 1.41 14.71
C LEU A 31 15.78 0.48 15.83
N SER A 32 16.01 0.86 17.09
CA SER A 32 15.41 0.17 18.23
C SER A 32 13.88 0.32 18.20
N ALA A 33 13.14 -0.60 18.83
CA ALA A 33 11.67 -0.50 18.89
C ALA A 33 11.18 0.83 19.47
N GLU A 34 11.86 1.35 20.49
CA GLU A 34 11.55 2.66 21.08
C GLU A 34 11.72 3.80 20.07
N ASP A 35 12.85 3.82 19.35
CA ASP A 35 13.08 4.79 18.28
C ASP A 35 12.08 4.62 17.15
N GLN A 36 11.69 3.40 16.78
CA GLN A 36 10.69 3.15 15.73
C GLN A 36 9.32 3.72 16.10
N LEU A 37 8.88 3.53 17.35
CA LEU A 37 7.61 4.06 17.86
C LEU A 37 7.64 5.59 17.97
N ALA A 38 8.70 6.14 18.57
CA ALA A 38 8.89 7.59 18.67
C ALA A 38 8.97 8.23 17.28
N TRP A 39 9.69 7.60 16.35
CA TRP A 39 9.77 8.02 14.96
C TRP A 39 8.41 8.02 14.28
N THR A 40 7.63 6.94 14.44
CA THR A 40 6.29 6.81 13.83
C THR A 40 5.36 7.90 14.34
N TRP A 41 5.40 8.18 15.64
CA TRP A 41 4.66 9.27 16.26
C TRP A 41 5.07 10.65 15.72
N PHE A 42 6.37 10.96 15.70
CA PHE A 42 6.84 12.26 15.22
C PHE A 42 6.61 12.46 13.72
N ALA A 43 6.78 11.42 12.91
CA ALA A 43 6.48 11.47 11.49
C ALA A 43 4.97 11.70 11.25
N TYR A 44 4.10 11.02 12.00
CA TYR A 44 2.66 11.23 11.96
C TYR A 44 2.27 12.67 12.32
N LEU A 45 2.81 13.21 13.41
CA LEU A 45 2.54 14.59 13.83
C LEU A 45 3.03 15.61 12.80
N GLU A 46 4.22 15.42 12.24
CA GLU A 46 4.78 16.34 11.26
C GLU A 46 3.98 16.33 9.96
N MET A 47 3.66 15.13 9.44
CA MET A 47 2.87 14.99 8.23
C MET A 47 1.43 15.48 8.43
N GLY A 48 0.85 15.26 9.61
CA GLY A 48 -0.50 15.72 9.97
C GLY A 48 -0.71 17.24 9.89
N LYS A 49 0.38 18.04 9.89
CA LYS A 49 0.31 19.49 9.67
C LYS A 49 -0.10 19.87 8.25
N THR A 50 0.16 19.00 7.28
CA THR A 50 -0.04 19.28 5.83
C THR A 50 -0.95 18.26 5.14
N ILE A 51 -1.03 17.05 5.67
CA ILE A 51 -1.79 15.94 5.12
C ILE A 51 -2.90 15.57 6.10
N THR A 52 -4.15 15.77 5.69
CA THR A 52 -5.31 15.35 6.48
C THR A 52 -5.63 13.88 6.22
N VAL A 53 -5.58 13.06 7.28
CA VAL A 53 -5.99 11.65 7.25
C VAL A 53 -7.52 11.57 7.31
N ALA A 54 -8.12 10.75 6.46
CA ALA A 54 -9.52 10.37 6.57
C ALA A 54 -9.71 9.42 7.77
N ALA A 55 -10.68 9.71 8.63
CA ALA A 55 -10.99 8.83 9.74
C ALA A 55 -11.28 7.39 9.24
N PRO A 56 -10.70 6.34 9.86
CA PRO A 56 -10.98 4.97 9.48
C PRO A 56 -12.49 4.69 9.53
N GLY A 57 -13.00 3.93 8.55
CA GLY A 57 -14.40 3.52 8.55
C GLY A 57 -14.72 2.58 9.73
N ALA A 58 -15.93 2.68 10.28
CA ALA A 58 -16.37 1.86 11.41
C ALA A 58 -16.21 0.34 11.16
N ALA A 59 -16.40 -0.11 9.93
CA ALA A 59 -16.24 -1.51 9.52
C ALA A 59 -14.79 -2.02 9.64
N SER A 60 -13.77 -1.17 9.50
CA SER A 60 -12.38 -1.55 9.75
C SER A 60 -12.07 -1.58 11.25
N MET A 61 -12.66 -0.65 12.00
CA MET A 61 -12.39 -0.50 13.43
C MET A 61 -12.94 -1.64 14.28
N GLN A 62 -14.07 -2.24 13.89
CA GLN A 62 -14.67 -3.36 14.64
C GLN A 62 -13.71 -4.56 14.80
N PHE A 63 -12.82 -4.80 13.82
CA PHE A 63 -11.88 -5.92 13.86
C PHE A 63 -10.69 -5.66 14.79
N ALA A 64 -10.29 -4.38 14.93
CA ALA A 64 -9.25 -3.96 15.86
C ALA A 64 -9.80 -3.68 17.27
N GLU A 65 -11.12 -3.52 17.41
CA GLU A 65 -11.78 -3.03 18.64
C GLU A 65 -11.43 -3.89 19.87
N GLY A 66 -11.50 -5.22 19.76
CA GLY A 66 -11.17 -6.11 20.89
C GLY A 66 -9.74 -5.89 21.41
N THR A 67 -8.76 -5.82 20.52
CA THR A 67 -7.36 -5.57 20.87
C THR A 67 -7.14 -4.15 21.39
N LEU A 68 -7.82 -3.16 20.80
CA LEU A 68 -7.77 -1.77 21.26
C LEU A 68 -8.33 -1.64 22.69
N GLN A 69 -9.48 -2.26 22.99
CA GLN A 69 -10.03 -2.25 24.34
C GLN A 69 -9.13 -2.97 25.35
N GLN A 70 -8.46 -4.05 24.94
CA GLN A 70 -7.46 -4.71 25.77
C GLN A 70 -6.32 -3.76 26.14
N ILE A 71 -5.74 -3.04 25.16
CA ILE A 71 -4.68 -2.05 25.40
C ILE A 71 -5.19 -0.89 26.26
N ARG A 72 -6.42 -0.44 26.04
CA ARG A 72 -7.01 0.66 26.83
C ARG A 72 -7.16 0.33 28.32
N GLN A 73 -7.34 -0.94 28.68
CA GLN A 73 -7.47 -1.39 30.07
C GLN A 73 -6.13 -1.66 30.76
N MET A 74 -5.02 -1.67 30.00
CA MET A 74 -3.66 -1.85 30.55
C MET A 74 -3.18 -0.59 31.28
N SER A 75 -2.22 -0.78 32.19
CA SER A 75 -1.43 0.33 32.75
C SER A 75 -0.56 0.97 31.66
N PHE A 76 -0.10 2.21 31.86
CA PHE A 76 0.75 2.90 30.89
C PHE A 76 2.06 2.16 30.58
N GLN A 77 2.61 1.45 31.56
CA GLN A 77 3.80 0.62 31.35
C GLN A 77 3.50 -0.57 30.43
N GLU A 78 2.39 -1.26 30.67
CA GLU A 78 1.95 -2.38 29.83
C GLU A 78 1.54 -1.93 28.42
N GLN A 79 0.91 -0.76 28.28
CA GLN A 79 0.60 -0.16 26.98
C GLN A 79 1.86 0.10 26.17
N SER A 80 2.87 0.72 26.82
CA SER A 80 4.17 0.98 26.19
C SER A 80 4.85 -0.31 25.78
N GLN A 81 4.84 -1.33 26.65
CA GLN A 81 5.40 -2.64 26.35
C GLN A 81 4.68 -3.32 25.17
N ALA A 82 3.35 -3.27 25.11
CA ALA A 82 2.59 -3.86 24.00
C ALA A 82 2.92 -3.21 22.65
N MET A 83 3.12 -1.88 22.62
CA MET A 83 3.58 -1.18 21.42
C MET A 83 5.03 -1.54 21.06
N ILE A 84 5.91 -1.68 22.05
CA ILE A 84 7.30 -2.13 21.85
C ILE A 84 7.35 -3.55 21.31
N ASP A 85 6.48 -4.44 21.81
CA ASP A 85 6.35 -5.83 21.36
C ASP A 85 5.90 -5.89 19.89
N LEU A 86 4.95 -5.04 19.49
CA LEU A 86 4.55 -4.90 18.09
C LEU A 86 5.73 -4.50 17.21
N ALA A 87 6.51 -3.48 17.61
CA ALA A 87 7.67 -3.02 16.86
C ALA A 87 8.83 -4.04 16.83
N ASN A 88 9.00 -4.85 17.87
CA ASN A 88 10.02 -5.91 17.95
C ASN A 88 9.62 -7.23 17.29
N ASN A 89 8.43 -7.29 16.71
CA ASN A 89 7.84 -8.53 16.20
C ASN A 89 7.76 -9.66 17.24
N ALA A 90 7.46 -9.32 18.49
CA ALA A 90 7.46 -10.26 19.59
C ALA A 90 6.34 -11.31 19.47
N ASP A 91 6.53 -12.45 20.12
CA ASP A 91 5.51 -13.49 20.19
C ASP A 91 4.52 -13.23 21.34
N THR A 92 3.53 -12.39 21.09
CA THR A 92 2.46 -12.07 22.06
C THR A 92 1.08 -12.20 21.43
N PRO A 93 0.01 -12.38 22.23
CA PRO A 93 -1.36 -12.44 21.70
C PRO A 93 -1.74 -11.22 20.85
N VAL A 94 -1.31 -10.02 21.27
CA VAL A 94 -1.52 -8.76 20.53
C VAL A 94 -0.78 -8.81 19.19
N CYS A 95 0.48 -9.23 19.17
CA CYS A 95 1.27 -9.33 17.95
C CYS A 95 0.74 -10.37 16.96
N ARG A 96 0.25 -11.52 17.45
CA ARG A 96 -0.36 -12.55 16.61
C ARG A 96 -1.70 -12.09 16.03
N ALA A 97 -2.54 -11.42 16.82
CA ALA A 97 -3.78 -10.81 16.33
C ALA A 97 -3.48 -9.75 15.26
N TYR A 98 -2.50 -8.88 15.52
CA TYR A 98 -2.06 -7.85 14.59
C TYR A 98 -1.55 -8.45 13.26
N ALA A 99 -0.78 -9.54 13.32
CA ALA A 99 -0.13 -10.16 12.16
C ALA A 99 -1.12 -10.58 11.07
N ILE A 100 -2.31 -11.04 11.46
CA ILE A 100 -3.32 -11.58 10.53
C ILE A 100 -4.26 -10.51 9.97
N TRP A 101 -4.14 -9.26 10.40
CA TRP A 101 -4.97 -8.15 9.90
C TRP A 101 -4.52 -7.67 8.52
N SER A 102 -5.49 -7.22 7.73
CA SER A 102 -5.26 -6.47 6.50
C SER A 102 -4.49 -5.18 6.80
N PRO A 103 -3.79 -4.62 5.80
CA PRO A 103 -3.12 -3.33 5.93
C PRO A 103 -4.01 -2.20 6.46
N ASN A 104 -5.27 -2.15 6.04
CA ASN A 104 -6.18 -1.10 6.46
C ASN A 104 -6.59 -1.22 7.93
N ILE A 105 -6.83 -2.44 8.43
CA ILE A 105 -7.12 -2.66 9.86
C ILE A 105 -5.90 -2.27 10.70
N LYS A 106 -4.69 -2.64 10.27
CA LYS A 106 -3.43 -2.22 10.89
C LYS A 106 -3.28 -0.71 10.96
N LEU A 107 -3.58 0.01 9.87
CA LEU A 107 -3.55 1.47 9.83
C LEU A 107 -4.61 2.10 10.75
N GLY A 108 -5.83 1.57 10.76
CA GLY A 108 -6.91 2.02 11.64
C GLY A 108 -6.59 1.83 13.12
N PHE A 109 -5.97 0.70 13.47
CA PHE A 109 -5.45 0.43 14.81
C PHE A 109 -4.45 1.49 15.27
N TRP A 110 -3.43 1.78 14.47
CA TRP A 110 -2.42 2.79 14.82
C TRP A 110 -2.98 4.22 14.85
N TYR A 111 -3.91 4.54 13.94
CA TYR A 111 -4.62 5.81 13.99
C TYR A 111 -5.35 6.00 15.32
N GLN A 112 -6.11 4.98 15.77
CA GLN A 112 -6.85 5.05 17.01
C GLN A 112 -5.95 5.10 18.25
N LEU A 113 -4.83 4.36 18.26
CA LEU A 113 -3.83 4.49 19.31
C LEU A 113 -3.26 5.92 19.37
N GLY A 114 -2.93 6.50 18.21
CA GLY A 114 -2.44 7.89 18.14
C GLY A 114 -3.45 8.90 18.71
N GLN A 115 -4.75 8.74 18.40
CA GLN A 115 -5.81 9.56 18.99
C GLN A 115 -5.89 9.39 20.52
N TRP A 116 -5.74 8.17 21.02
CA TRP A 116 -5.74 7.91 22.47
C TRP A 116 -4.48 8.38 23.18
N MET A 117 -3.33 8.41 22.50
CA MET A 117 -2.11 9.01 23.01
C MET A 117 -2.28 10.53 23.19
N ASP A 118 -2.88 11.21 22.20
CA ASP A 118 -3.18 12.65 22.27
C ASP A 118 -4.20 12.98 23.37
N GLN A 119 -5.18 12.10 23.59
CA GLN A 119 -6.18 12.21 24.66
C GLN A 119 -5.66 11.81 26.06
N GLY A 120 -4.44 11.28 26.17
CA GLY A 120 -3.89 10.77 27.43
C GLY A 120 -4.55 9.49 27.95
N VAL A 121 -5.23 8.74 27.08
CA VAL A 121 -5.85 7.43 27.38
C VAL A 121 -4.84 6.30 27.21
N VAL A 122 -3.94 6.42 26.22
CA VAL A 122 -2.80 5.53 26.00
C VAL A 122 -1.51 6.28 26.31
N ALA A 123 -0.52 5.57 26.85
CA ALA A 123 0.79 6.12 27.18
C ALA A 123 1.40 6.87 25.96
N PRO A 124 1.63 8.19 26.07
CA PRO A 124 2.26 8.94 24.99
C PRO A 124 3.76 8.65 24.91
N ILE A 125 4.39 9.04 23.80
CA ILE A 125 5.85 9.08 23.72
C ILE A 125 6.36 10.04 24.82
N PRO A 126 7.40 9.67 25.60
CA PRO A 126 7.89 10.49 26.69
C PRO A 126 8.21 11.93 26.27
N ALA A 127 7.80 12.90 27.10
CA ALA A 127 8.10 14.30 26.85
C ALA A 127 9.62 14.51 26.78
N GLY A 128 10.09 15.11 25.68
CA GLY A 128 11.51 15.35 25.45
C GLY A 128 12.29 14.11 24.99
N TYR A 129 11.63 13.02 24.55
CA TYR A 129 12.30 11.88 23.95
C TYR A 129 13.22 12.34 22.81
N GLN A 130 14.50 11.98 22.90
CA GLN A 130 15.50 12.30 21.89
C GLN A 130 15.69 11.08 21.00
N LEU A 131 15.23 11.20 19.75
CA LEU A 131 15.55 10.22 18.71
C LEU A 131 17.07 10.04 18.62
N SER A 132 17.51 8.81 18.38
CA SER A 132 18.91 8.59 18.01
C SER A 132 19.26 9.36 16.72
N ALA A 133 20.56 9.58 16.50
CA ALA A 133 21.04 10.23 15.28
C ALA A 133 20.54 9.53 14.01
N ASN A 134 20.47 8.19 14.03
CA ASN A 134 19.94 7.41 12.92
C ASN A 134 18.43 7.62 12.74
N ALA A 135 17.65 7.59 13.82
CA ALA A 135 16.21 7.81 13.76
C ALA A 135 15.87 9.23 13.29
N MET A 136 16.59 10.25 13.77
CA MET A 136 16.45 11.63 13.28
C MET A 136 16.75 11.73 11.77
N ALA A 137 17.83 11.10 11.30
CA ALA A 137 18.18 11.10 9.89
C ALA A 137 17.14 10.37 9.00
N VAL A 138 16.45 9.35 9.53
CA VAL A 138 15.32 8.71 8.83
C VAL A 138 14.11 9.65 8.80
N LEU A 139 13.83 10.36 9.90
CA LEU A 139 12.74 11.32 9.97
C LEU A 139 12.93 12.47 8.98
N ASP A 140 14.13 13.04 8.92
CA ASP A 140 14.46 14.13 8.00
C ASP A 140 14.43 13.67 6.53
N ALA A 141 14.84 12.42 6.26
CA ALA A 141 14.69 11.83 4.93
C ALA A 141 13.22 11.81 4.51
N VAL A 142 12.29 11.33 5.37
CA VAL A 142 10.85 11.30 5.06
C VAL A 142 10.28 12.70 4.84
N LYS A 143 10.63 13.68 5.67
CA LYS A 143 10.16 15.08 5.50
C LYS A 143 10.49 15.65 4.12
N SER A 144 11.58 15.21 3.50
CA SER A 144 12.01 15.67 2.17
C SER A 144 11.33 14.98 0.99
N LEU A 145 10.60 13.87 1.23
CA LEU A 145 9.92 13.11 0.19
C LEU A 145 8.64 13.81 -0.28
N ASP A 146 8.16 13.43 -1.47
CA ASP A 146 6.83 13.86 -1.90
C ASP A 146 5.73 13.22 -1.03
N PRO A 147 4.53 13.84 -0.90
CA PRO A 147 3.49 13.33 -0.02
C PRO A 147 3.11 11.86 -0.29
N GLY A 148 3.16 11.42 -1.55
CA GLY A 148 2.87 10.03 -1.92
C GLY A 148 3.91 9.03 -1.40
N GLN A 149 5.20 9.36 -1.49
CA GLN A 149 6.28 8.56 -0.90
C GLN A 149 6.23 8.61 0.62
N GLN A 150 5.96 9.76 1.23
CA GLN A 150 5.82 9.90 2.68
C GLN A 150 4.77 8.95 3.26
N ILE A 151 3.54 8.96 2.71
CA ILE A 151 2.48 8.06 3.19
C ILE A 151 2.79 6.59 2.92
N THR A 152 3.55 6.29 1.87
CA THR A 152 3.99 4.92 1.56
C THR A 152 5.02 4.43 2.57
N VAL A 153 5.96 5.29 2.98
CA VAL A 153 6.91 4.96 4.05
C VAL A 153 6.17 4.76 5.37
N LEU A 154 5.27 5.67 5.76
CA LEU A 154 4.48 5.49 6.99
C LEU A 154 3.66 4.20 6.97
N ARG A 155 2.98 3.91 5.86
CA ARG A 155 2.24 2.64 5.69
C ARG A 155 3.18 1.47 5.92
N ASN A 156 4.27 1.39 5.17
CA ASN A 156 5.17 0.24 5.21
C ASN A 156 5.89 0.08 6.56
N ALA A 157 6.13 1.18 7.29
CA ALA A 157 6.74 1.14 8.62
C ALA A 157 5.90 0.36 9.62
N VAL A 158 4.56 0.47 9.55
CA VAL A 158 3.66 -0.22 10.48
C VAL A 158 3.22 -1.60 9.99
N LEU A 159 3.19 -1.85 8.67
CA LEU A 159 2.71 -3.13 8.14
C LEU A 159 3.56 -4.33 8.56
N ASP A 160 4.86 -4.10 8.71
CA ASP A 160 5.82 -5.15 9.07
C ASP A 160 5.92 -5.37 10.59
N MET A 161 5.16 -4.63 11.41
CA MET A 161 5.06 -4.87 12.86
C MET A 161 4.16 -6.08 13.20
N GLY A 162 4.23 -6.54 14.45
CA GLY A 162 3.49 -7.69 14.96
C GLY A 162 4.20 -9.02 14.71
N TYR A 163 3.52 -10.14 14.72
CA TYR A 163 4.19 -11.43 14.62
C TYR A 163 4.54 -11.84 13.18
N ASP A 164 5.64 -12.57 12.99
CA ASP A 164 6.01 -13.13 11.68
C ASP A 164 5.03 -14.23 11.25
N THR A 165 4.24 -13.96 10.21
CA THR A 165 3.25 -14.89 9.69
C THR A 165 3.85 -16.17 9.12
N ALA A 166 5.14 -16.19 8.74
CA ALA A 166 5.82 -17.42 8.30
C ALA A 166 6.02 -18.42 9.45
N LYS A 167 5.95 -17.94 10.70
CA LYS A 167 5.98 -18.77 11.91
C LYS A 167 4.60 -19.10 12.44
N LEU A 168 3.53 -18.62 11.79
CA LEU A 168 2.18 -19.10 12.05
C LEU A 168 1.99 -20.42 11.30
N GLY A 169 1.19 -21.32 11.88
CA GLY A 169 0.66 -22.47 11.15
C GLY A 169 -0.41 -22.02 10.16
N GLU A 170 -1.51 -22.76 10.07
CA GLU A 170 -2.68 -22.27 9.34
C GLU A 170 -3.30 -21.07 10.07
N TYR A 171 -3.58 -20.00 9.33
CA TYR A 171 -4.28 -18.83 9.85
C TYR A 171 -5.24 -18.28 8.79
N THR A 172 -6.32 -17.66 9.28
CA THR A 172 -7.25 -16.92 8.43
C THR A 172 -6.92 -15.44 8.52
N ARG A 173 -6.65 -14.82 7.38
CA ARG A 173 -6.45 -13.36 7.30
C ARG A 173 -7.78 -12.66 7.62
N ILE A 174 -7.72 -11.59 8.40
CA ILE A 174 -8.87 -10.75 8.72
C ILE A 174 -8.78 -9.49 7.87
N SER A 175 -9.80 -9.24 7.06
CA SER A 175 -9.92 -8.07 6.19
C SER A 175 -11.32 -7.47 6.29
N GLU A 176 -11.45 -6.23 5.84
CA GLU A 176 -12.74 -5.55 5.83
C GLU A 176 -13.74 -6.25 4.91
N PRO A 177 -15.04 -6.28 5.28
CA PRO A 177 -16.05 -6.85 4.40
C PRO A 177 -16.03 -6.12 3.07
N MET A 178 -16.06 -6.89 1.98
CA MET A 178 -16.16 -6.31 0.65
C MET A 178 -17.49 -5.59 0.48
N GLY A 179 -17.43 -4.32 0.09
CA GLY A 179 -18.59 -3.64 -0.46
C GLY A 179 -18.98 -4.23 -1.81
N ALA A 180 -20.27 -4.14 -2.15
CA ALA A 180 -20.70 -4.43 -3.52
C ALA A 180 -20.02 -3.45 -4.51
N PRO A 181 -19.74 -3.87 -5.75
CA PRO A 181 -19.23 -2.97 -6.77
C PRO A 181 -20.16 -1.78 -6.99
N LYS A 182 -19.61 -0.62 -7.38
CA LYS A 182 -20.40 0.57 -7.73
C LYS A 182 -21.41 0.20 -8.83
N ALA A 183 -22.65 0.65 -8.65
CA ALA A 183 -23.72 0.44 -9.64
C ALA A 183 -23.32 1.06 -10.99
N ALA A 184 -23.78 0.48 -12.09
CA ALA A 184 -23.39 0.90 -13.45
C ALA A 184 -23.61 2.41 -13.71
N SER A 185 -24.69 2.99 -13.15
CA SER A 185 -24.99 4.43 -13.26
C SER A 185 -24.02 5.36 -12.51
N GLN A 186 -23.22 4.81 -11.59
CA GLN A 186 -22.24 5.54 -10.78
C GLN A 186 -20.80 5.31 -11.25
N ARG A 187 -20.60 4.48 -12.28
CA ARG A 187 -19.27 4.21 -12.83
C ARG A 187 -18.86 5.35 -13.77
N SER A 188 -17.60 5.74 -13.67
CA SER A 188 -16.94 6.66 -14.60
C SER A 188 -15.95 5.89 -15.47
N ASN A 189 -15.90 6.20 -16.76
CA ASN A 189 -14.88 5.66 -17.65
C ASN A 189 -13.67 6.59 -17.67
N VAL A 190 -12.49 6.02 -17.47
CA VAL A 190 -11.23 6.76 -17.67
C VAL A 190 -10.99 7.03 -19.15
N THR A 191 -10.25 8.10 -19.44
CA THR A 191 -9.67 8.36 -20.77
C THR A 191 -8.17 8.51 -20.59
N ILE A 192 -7.39 7.79 -21.39
CA ILE A 192 -5.94 7.76 -21.28
C ILE A 192 -5.36 8.23 -22.61
N GLN A 193 -4.67 9.36 -22.61
CA GLN A 193 -4.07 9.87 -23.85
C GLN A 193 -3.05 8.85 -24.40
N GLY A 194 -3.23 8.42 -25.65
CA GLY A 194 -2.34 7.49 -26.34
C GLY A 194 -2.65 6.00 -26.11
N ILE A 195 -3.70 5.66 -25.33
CA ILE A 195 -4.11 4.29 -25.07
C ILE A 195 -5.60 4.11 -25.35
N ASP A 196 -5.92 3.21 -26.29
CA ASP A 196 -7.28 2.76 -26.61
C ASP A 196 -7.49 1.26 -26.33
N ASN A 197 -6.48 0.57 -25.77
CA ASN A 197 -6.56 -0.85 -25.47
C ASN A 197 -7.69 -1.13 -24.45
N PRO A 198 -8.71 -1.95 -24.82
CA PRO A 198 -9.89 -2.14 -23.99
C PRO A 198 -9.57 -2.79 -22.65
N THR A 199 -8.64 -3.74 -22.61
CA THR A 199 -8.23 -4.43 -21.37
C THR A 199 -7.62 -3.47 -20.36
N VAL A 200 -6.79 -2.52 -20.83
CA VAL A 200 -6.20 -1.49 -19.95
C VAL A 200 -7.27 -0.53 -19.43
N LEU A 201 -8.19 -0.09 -20.28
CA LEU A 201 -9.29 0.78 -19.87
C LEU A 201 -10.23 0.09 -18.87
N GLU A 202 -10.61 -1.16 -19.15
CA GLU A 202 -11.44 -1.98 -18.26
C GLU A 202 -10.75 -2.28 -16.93
N TYR A 203 -9.43 -2.48 -16.92
CA TYR A 203 -8.66 -2.65 -15.68
C TYR A 203 -8.88 -1.44 -14.76
N MET A 204 -8.69 -0.22 -15.28
CA MET A 204 -8.84 1.01 -14.51
C MET A 204 -10.28 1.22 -14.05
N ASN A 205 -11.25 1.01 -14.93
CA ASN A 205 -12.66 1.22 -14.66
C ASN A 205 -13.21 0.24 -13.62
N ASN A 206 -12.87 -1.06 -13.75
CA ASN A 206 -13.30 -2.08 -12.81
C ASN A 206 -12.67 -1.87 -11.42
N LEU A 207 -11.39 -1.50 -11.37
CA LEU A 207 -10.72 -1.19 -10.10
C LEU A 207 -11.33 0.04 -9.41
N ASN A 208 -11.59 1.12 -10.15
CA ASN A 208 -12.30 2.31 -9.63
C ASN A 208 -13.74 2.03 -9.17
N ALA A 209 -14.34 0.94 -9.66
CA ALA A 209 -15.68 0.50 -9.30
C ALA A 209 -15.72 -0.54 -8.18
N ASN A 210 -14.56 -0.97 -7.64
CA ASN A 210 -14.43 -2.15 -6.78
C ASN A 210 -15.03 -3.43 -7.41
N ASP A 211 -15.08 -3.52 -8.74
CA ASP A 211 -15.59 -4.69 -9.47
C ASP A 211 -14.49 -5.73 -9.67
N PHE A 212 -14.08 -6.36 -8.57
CA PHE A 212 -12.94 -7.29 -8.58
C PHE A 212 -13.24 -8.58 -9.35
N GLU A 213 -14.51 -8.98 -9.43
CA GLU A 213 -14.92 -10.15 -10.23
C GLU A 213 -14.78 -9.90 -11.73
N ALA A 214 -15.15 -8.70 -12.21
CA ALA A 214 -14.87 -8.32 -13.60
C ALA A 214 -13.36 -8.13 -13.82
N LEU A 215 -12.67 -7.48 -12.88
CA LEU A 215 -11.24 -7.19 -12.97
C LEU A 215 -10.39 -8.45 -13.13
N ILE A 216 -10.65 -9.50 -12.34
CA ILE A 216 -9.84 -10.72 -12.40
C ILE A 216 -10.03 -11.52 -13.70
N LYS A 217 -11.16 -11.32 -14.40
CA LYS A 217 -11.41 -11.95 -15.71
C LYS A 217 -10.52 -11.38 -16.82
N LEU A 218 -9.88 -10.22 -16.59
CA LEU A 218 -8.91 -9.64 -17.51
C LEU A 218 -7.57 -10.37 -17.51
N PHE A 219 -7.24 -11.11 -16.45
CA PHE A 219 -5.98 -11.83 -16.34
C PHE A 219 -6.03 -13.21 -17.04
N VAL A 220 -4.88 -13.72 -17.44
CA VAL A 220 -4.69 -15.15 -17.73
C VAL A 220 -4.60 -15.96 -16.41
N PRO A 221 -4.84 -17.29 -16.40
CA PRO A 221 -4.85 -18.09 -15.17
C PRO A 221 -3.56 -18.00 -14.34
N ASP A 222 -2.41 -17.99 -15.01
CA ASP A 222 -1.05 -17.93 -14.48
C ASP A 222 -0.43 -16.52 -14.52
N GLY A 223 -1.26 -15.49 -14.76
CA GLY A 223 -0.81 -14.11 -14.80
C GLY A 223 -0.35 -13.61 -13.43
N ALA A 224 0.32 -12.46 -13.41
CA ALA A 224 0.79 -11.85 -12.17
C ALA A 224 0.55 -10.34 -12.08
N LEU A 225 0.35 -9.88 -10.85
CA LEU A 225 0.28 -8.46 -10.50
C LEU A 225 1.43 -8.14 -9.53
N GLN A 226 2.24 -7.13 -9.81
CA GLN A 226 3.32 -6.67 -8.93
C GLN A 226 2.95 -5.32 -8.30
N PRO A 227 2.60 -5.27 -7.00
CA PRO A 227 2.41 -4.00 -6.29
C PRO A 227 3.74 -3.25 -6.11
N PRO A 228 3.69 -1.94 -5.76
CA PRO A 228 4.91 -1.15 -5.54
C PRO A 228 5.82 -1.80 -4.49
N PHE A 229 7.09 -2.00 -4.86
CA PHE A 229 8.14 -2.55 -3.98
C PHE A 229 7.87 -3.94 -3.40
N GLN A 230 6.92 -4.69 -3.99
CA GLN A 230 6.59 -6.06 -3.59
C GLN A 230 6.95 -7.06 -4.69
N ARG A 231 7.02 -8.35 -4.34
CA ARG A 231 7.15 -9.43 -5.32
C ARG A 231 5.84 -9.60 -6.10
N PRO A 232 5.88 -10.12 -7.35
CA PRO A 232 4.66 -10.44 -8.09
C PRO A 232 3.76 -11.42 -7.32
N VAL A 233 2.49 -11.09 -7.23
CA VAL A 233 1.40 -11.97 -6.81
C VAL A 233 0.97 -12.77 -8.03
N VAL A 234 1.24 -14.08 -8.02
CA VAL A 234 1.03 -14.97 -9.17
C VAL A 234 -0.26 -15.78 -9.01
N GLY A 235 -1.02 -15.87 -10.09
CA GLY A 235 -2.23 -16.68 -10.20
C GLY A 235 -3.51 -15.93 -9.80
N LYS A 236 -4.61 -16.21 -10.49
CA LYS A 236 -5.87 -15.47 -10.34
C LYS A 236 -6.42 -15.44 -8.91
N GLU A 237 -6.34 -16.55 -8.19
CA GLU A 237 -6.86 -16.64 -6.82
C GLU A 237 -6.11 -15.68 -5.89
N ASN A 238 -4.77 -15.66 -5.96
CA ASN A 238 -3.96 -14.79 -5.13
C ASN A 238 -4.14 -13.31 -5.50
N ILE A 239 -4.22 -13.00 -6.80
CA ILE A 239 -4.48 -11.64 -7.28
C ILE A 239 -5.87 -11.16 -6.85
N PHE A 240 -6.88 -12.01 -6.96
CA PHE A 240 -8.24 -11.69 -6.53
C PHE A 240 -8.27 -11.39 -5.03
N ARG A 241 -7.69 -12.26 -4.20
CA ARG A 241 -7.55 -12.00 -2.76
C ARG A 241 -6.84 -10.67 -2.48
N PHE A 242 -5.75 -10.38 -3.19
CA PHE A 242 -5.04 -9.10 -3.06
C PHE A 242 -5.94 -7.89 -3.39
N PHE A 243 -6.76 -7.98 -4.44
CA PHE A 243 -7.73 -6.91 -4.75
C PHE A 243 -8.75 -6.71 -3.62
N GLN A 244 -9.29 -7.80 -3.10
CA GLN A 244 -10.30 -7.76 -2.04
C GLN A 244 -9.74 -7.17 -0.73
N GLU A 245 -8.49 -7.48 -0.39
CA GLU A 245 -7.91 -7.11 0.90
C GLU A 245 -7.19 -5.75 0.90
N GLU A 246 -6.62 -5.33 -0.24
CA GLU A 246 -5.73 -4.15 -0.27
C GLU A 246 -6.14 -3.06 -1.26
N CYS A 247 -7.09 -3.32 -2.16
CA CYS A 247 -7.39 -2.41 -3.28
C CYS A 247 -8.77 -1.74 -3.23
N GLN A 248 -9.50 -1.90 -2.11
CA GLN A 248 -10.82 -1.30 -1.95
C GLN A 248 -10.76 0.23 -1.93
N ASN A 249 -11.68 0.86 -2.67
CA ASN A 249 -11.91 2.31 -2.71
C ASN A 249 -10.71 3.15 -3.19
N LEU A 250 -9.80 2.55 -3.95
CA LEU A 250 -8.79 3.30 -4.69
C LEU A 250 -9.46 4.15 -5.78
N ASN A 251 -8.88 5.31 -6.05
CA ASN A 251 -9.26 6.16 -7.17
C ASN A 251 -8.06 6.38 -8.09
N LEU A 252 -8.05 5.66 -9.20
CA LEU A 252 -7.07 5.69 -10.27
C LEU A 252 -7.44 6.79 -11.26
N LEU A 253 -6.48 7.69 -11.48
CA LEU A 253 -6.55 8.83 -12.37
C LEU A 253 -5.44 8.69 -13.43
N PRO A 254 -5.55 7.72 -14.36
CA PRO A 254 -4.58 7.58 -15.43
C PRO A 254 -4.68 8.77 -16.38
N GLU A 255 -3.54 9.28 -16.86
CA GLU A 255 -3.50 10.49 -17.68
C GLU A 255 -3.12 10.16 -19.13
N ARG A 256 -2.04 9.40 -19.31
CA ARG A 256 -1.45 9.12 -20.61
C ARG A 256 -0.71 7.79 -20.61
N GLY A 257 -0.38 7.29 -21.79
CA GLY A 257 0.42 6.09 -21.94
C GLY A 257 0.95 5.89 -23.35
N VAL A 258 1.69 4.80 -23.51
CA VAL A 258 2.18 4.30 -24.79
C VAL A 258 1.92 2.79 -24.88
N ALA A 259 1.51 2.32 -26.05
CA ALA A 259 1.38 0.91 -26.36
C ALA A 259 2.37 0.56 -27.48
N GLU A 260 3.13 -0.51 -27.30
CA GLU A 260 4.15 -0.97 -28.23
C GLU A 260 4.00 -2.48 -28.45
N PRO A 261 4.19 -2.99 -29.68
CA PRO A 261 4.32 -4.42 -29.92
C PRO A 261 5.49 -5.02 -29.13
N ALA A 262 5.33 -6.23 -28.63
CA ALA A 262 6.36 -7.03 -27.98
C ALA A 262 6.52 -8.38 -28.70
N ASP A 263 7.47 -9.19 -28.25
CA ASP A 263 7.75 -10.52 -28.82
C ASP A 263 6.52 -11.43 -28.77
N ASP A 264 6.48 -12.43 -29.65
CA ASP A 264 5.44 -13.47 -29.72
C ASP A 264 3.99 -12.92 -29.83
N GLY A 265 3.83 -11.73 -30.42
CA GLY A 265 2.54 -11.08 -30.64
C GLY A 265 1.95 -10.42 -29.38
N TYR A 266 2.70 -10.36 -28.29
CA TYR A 266 2.30 -9.63 -27.09
C TYR A 266 2.29 -8.12 -27.36
N THR A 267 1.62 -7.38 -26.48
CA THR A 267 1.65 -5.92 -26.47
C THR A 267 2.13 -5.45 -25.09
N GLN A 268 3.17 -4.63 -25.05
CA GLN A 268 3.59 -3.97 -23.82
C GLN A 268 2.93 -2.58 -23.76
N VAL A 269 2.35 -2.23 -22.61
CA VAL A 269 1.66 -0.95 -22.42
C VAL A 269 2.17 -0.30 -21.14
N LYS A 270 2.60 0.96 -21.23
CA LYS A 270 2.92 1.78 -20.07
C LYS A 270 1.90 2.89 -19.94
N VAL A 271 1.27 3.00 -18.78
CA VAL A 271 0.38 4.10 -18.40
C VAL A 271 1.01 4.86 -17.25
N THR A 272 0.89 6.18 -17.25
CA THR A 272 1.25 7.05 -16.13
C THR A 272 0.06 7.90 -15.69
N GLY A 273 0.03 8.24 -14.41
CA GLY A 273 -1.03 9.07 -13.84
C GLY A 273 -0.95 9.11 -12.33
N LYS A 274 -2.09 9.31 -11.68
CA LYS A 274 -2.17 9.40 -10.22
C LYS A 274 -3.05 8.34 -9.60
N VAL A 275 -2.79 8.01 -8.34
CA VAL A 275 -3.67 7.21 -7.50
C VAL A 275 -3.93 7.93 -6.19
N GLN A 276 -5.20 7.96 -5.79
CA GLN A 276 -5.63 8.42 -4.48
C GLN A 276 -6.07 7.22 -3.65
N THR A 277 -5.64 7.19 -2.39
CA THR A 277 -6.08 6.18 -1.43
C THR A 277 -7.27 6.70 -0.62
N PRO A 278 -8.14 5.81 -0.11
CA PRO A 278 -9.26 6.24 0.74
C PRO A 278 -8.81 6.90 2.05
N TRP A 279 -7.56 6.68 2.46
CA TRP A 279 -6.95 7.25 3.67
C TRP A 279 -6.65 8.75 3.57
N PHE A 280 -6.46 9.28 2.35
CA PHE A 280 -6.07 10.68 2.15
C PHE A 280 -6.92 11.38 1.09
N GLY A 281 -7.71 10.64 0.31
CA GLY A 281 -8.56 11.17 -0.75
C GLY A 281 -7.79 12.05 -1.73
N ALA A 282 -8.37 13.19 -2.09
CA ALA A 282 -7.75 14.13 -3.02
C ALA A 282 -6.54 14.89 -2.47
N SER A 283 -6.29 14.82 -1.15
CA SER A 283 -5.18 15.51 -0.49
C SER A 283 -3.82 14.94 -0.90
N VAL A 284 -3.76 13.66 -1.28
CA VAL A 284 -2.52 13.02 -1.75
C VAL A 284 -2.79 12.24 -3.03
N GLY A 285 -2.24 12.75 -4.15
CA GLY A 285 -2.19 12.03 -5.42
C GLY A 285 -0.81 11.41 -5.63
N MET A 286 -0.70 10.10 -5.45
CA MET A 286 0.56 9.37 -5.66
C MET A 286 0.86 9.28 -7.15
N ASN A 287 2.09 9.60 -7.56
CA ASN A 287 2.52 9.49 -8.95
C ASN A 287 2.80 8.02 -9.28
N MET A 288 2.03 7.44 -10.20
CA MET A 288 2.07 6.01 -10.49
C MET A 288 2.37 5.72 -11.96
N ALA A 289 3.01 4.58 -12.19
CA ALA A 289 3.05 3.92 -13.49
C ALA A 289 2.43 2.53 -13.41
N TRP A 290 1.76 2.13 -14.49
CA TRP A 290 1.32 0.77 -14.73
C TRP A 290 2.02 0.24 -15.98
N ARG A 291 2.72 -0.89 -15.83
CA ARG A 291 3.42 -1.55 -16.93
C ARG A 291 2.76 -2.89 -17.19
N PHE A 292 1.96 -2.95 -18.23
CA PHE A 292 1.25 -4.16 -18.67
C PHE A 292 2.05 -4.91 -19.72
N LEU A 293 1.98 -6.23 -19.65
CA LEU A 293 2.28 -7.13 -20.75
C LEU A 293 1.00 -7.92 -21.06
N ILE A 294 0.45 -7.66 -22.24
CA ILE A 294 -0.84 -8.15 -22.71
C ILE A 294 -0.60 -9.24 -23.75
N THR A 295 -1.30 -10.35 -23.61
CA THR A 295 -1.25 -11.49 -24.53
C THR A 295 -1.90 -11.17 -25.89
N PRO A 296 -1.65 -11.97 -26.94
CA PRO A 296 -2.31 -11.79 -28.24
C PRO A 296 -3.86 -11.84 -28.19
N ASP A 297 -4.44 -12.56 -27.22
CA ASP A 297 -5.89 -12.63 -26.98
C ASP A 297 -6.42 -11.49 -26.09
N GLY A 298 -5.58 -10.49 -25.77
CA GLY A 298 -5.96 -9.29 -25.03
C GLY A 298 -6.09 -9.50 -23.52
N LYS A 299 -5.45 -10.52 -22.94
CA LYS A 299 -5.45 -10.76 -21.49
C LYS A 299 -4.17 -10.25 -20.83
N ILE A 300 -4.27 -9.91 -19.54
CA ILE A 300 -3.14 -9.48 -18.74
C ILE A 300 -2.33 -10.70 -18.35
N PHE A 301 -1.13 -10.84 -18.92
CA PHE A 301 -0.12 -11.79 -18.45
C PHE A 301 0.62 -11.23 -17.24
N PHE A 302 1.04 -9.96 -17.31
CA PHE A 302 1.73 -9.29 -16.22
C PHE A 302 1.30 -7.83 -16.12
N VAL A 303 1.15 -7.32 -14.91
CA VAL A 303 1.09 -5.88 -14.65
C VAL A 303 1.95 -5.53 -13.45
N ALA A 304 2.87 -4.58 -13.62
CA ALA A 304 3.56 -3.94 -12.51
C ALA A 304 2.97 -2.55 -12.23
N ILE A 305 2.84 -2.22 -10.95
CA ILE A 305 2.38 -0.93 -10.46
C ILE A 305 3.56 -0.31 -9.71
N ASP A 306 4.08 0.80 -10.21
CA ASP A 306 5.28 1.45 -9.67
C ASP A 306 4.90 2.82 -9.08
N LEU A 307 5.36 3.09 -7.85
CA LEU A 307 5.38 4.45 -7.31
C LEU A 307 6.58 5.18 -7.92
N LEU A 308 6.34 6.29 -8.60
CA LEU A 308 7.36 7.00 -9.37
C LEU A 308 8.22 7.92 -8.49
N ALA A 309 9.51 8.04 -8.86
CA ALA A 309 10.49 8.83 -8.12
C ALA A 309 10.15 10.32 -8.03
N SER A 310 9.48 10.87 -9.06
CA SER A 310 9.04 12.26 -9.07
C SER A 310 7.91 12.48 -10.09
N PRO A 311 7.19 13.62 -10.03
CA PRO A 311 6.20 13.98 -11.04
C PRO A 311 6.76 14.07 -12.47
N LYS A 312 8.07 14.31 -12.63
CA LYS A 312 8.71 14.35 -13.97
C LYS A 312 8.58 13.01 -14.70
N GLU A 313 8.58 11.90 -13.96
CA GLU A 313 8.44 10.56 -14.53
C GLU A 313 7.05 10.29 -15.13
N LEU A 314 6.03 11.10 -14.80
CA LEU A 314 4.72 11.00 -15.45
C LEU A 314 4.79 11.29 -16.97
N LEU A 315 5.77 12.10 -17.38
CA LEU A 315 5.99 12.46 -18.77
C LEU A 315 6.94 11.48 -19.48
N ASN A 316 7.63 10.63 -18.72
CA ASN A 316 8.63 9.70 -19.24
C ASN A 316 7.97 8.41 -19.74
N LEU A 317 7.49 8.46 -20.99
CA LEU A 317 6.81 7.33 -21.64
C LEU A 317 7.76 6.45 -22.47
N VAL A 318 8.98 6.92 -22.76
CA VAL A 318 9.88 6.28 -23.73
C VAL A 318 10.76 5.22 -23.05
N ARG A 319 11.07 4.17 -23.82
CA ARG A 319 11.98 3.08 -23.44
C ARG A 319 13.45 3.47 -23.51
#